data_AF-A0A1X4IRB2-F1
#
_entry.id   AF-A0A1X4IRB2-F1
#
_cell.length_a   1.000
_cell.length_b   1.000
_cell.length_c   1.000
_cell.angle_alpha   90.00
_cell.angle_beta   90.00
_cell.angle_gamma   90.00
#
_symmetry.space_group_name_H-M   'P 1'
#
loop_
_entity.id
_entity.type
_entity.pdbx_description
1 polymer ?
#
loop_
_entity_poly.entity_id
_entity_poly.type
_entity_poly.pdbx_seq_one_letter_code
_entity_poly.pdbx_strand_id
1 'polypeptide(L)' 'MFATVRHRTGKTKGCLSRKTGLAMAFRLMMSAQAKWRKLDGVSRLPEIVQGIEIRDGIKQLQTAA' A
#
# COMPACT_ATOMS: atom_id res chain seq x y z
N MET A 1 -4.39 -17.46 8.53
CA MET A 1 -3.28 -17.67 7.58
C MET A 1 -2.01 -16.88 8.00
N PHE A 2 -1.59 -16.97 9.27
CA PHE A 2 -0.36 -16.30 9.78
C PHE A 2 0.62 -17.28 10.44
N ALA A 3 0.17 -18.50 10.76
CA ALA A 3 0.97 -19.52 11.42
C ALA A 3 2.23 -19.89 10.61
N THR A 4 2.09 -20.06 9.29
CA THR A 4 3.21 -20.35 8.38
C THR A 4 4.20 -19.18 8.27
N VAL A 5 3.70 -17.94 8.32
CA VAL A 5 4.53 -16.73 8.32
C VAL A 5 5.34 -16.65 9.60
N ARG A 6 4.72 -16.84 10.76
CA ARG A 6 5.42 -16.84 12.05
C ARG A 6 6.45 -17.97 12.14
N HIS A 7 6.13 -19.15 11.62
CA HIS A 7 7.02 -20.30 11.60
C HIS A 7 8.30 -20.03 10.78
N ARG A 8 8.17 -19.46 9.57
CA ARG A 8 9.33 -19.09 8.74
C ARG A 8 10.10 -17.89 9.31
N THR A 9 9.43 -16.92 9.92
CA THR A 9 10.09 -15.75 10.52
C THR A 9 11.02 -16.16 11.66
N GLY A 10 10.64 -17.15 12.48
CA GLY A 10 11.53 -17.66 13.53
C GLY A 10 12.86 -18.22 12.99
N LYS A 11 12.84 -18.84 11.80
CA LYS A 11 14.02 -19.44 11.16
C LYS A 11 14.89 -18.43 10.42
N THR A 12 14.34 -17.32 9.96
CA THR A 12 15.08 -16.32 9.15
C THR A 12 15.39 -15.02 9.91
N LYS A 13 14.93 -14.88 11.16
CA LYS A 13 15.19 -13.72 12.01
C LYS A 13 16.69 -13.58 12.29
N GLY A 14 17.28 -12.45 11.90
CA GLY A 14 18.70 -12.16 12.10
C GLY A 14 19.64 -12.76 11.05
N CYS A 15 19.16 -13.62 10.14
CA CYS A 15 19.98 -14.24 9.10
C CYS A 15 20.29 -13.31 7.91
N LEU A 16 19.67 -12.13 7.86
CA LEU A 16 19.85 -11.17 6.78
C LEU A 16 20.52 -9.89 7.28
N SER A 17 21.44 -9.37 6.49
CA SER A 17 21.94 -8.00 6.67
C SER A 17 20.78 -6.99 6.52
N ARG A 18 20.89 -5.82 7.15
CA ARG A 18 19.87 -4.76 7.05
C ARG A 18 19.55 -4.40 5.60
N LYS A 19 20.58 -4.30 4.74
CA LYS A 19 20.41 -3.99 3.31
C LYS A 19 19.62 -5.07 2.59
N THR A 20 20.00 -6.34 2.79
CA THR A 20 19.32 -7.49 2.16
C THR A 20 17.89 -7.65 2.67
N GLY A 21 17.66 -7.42 3.97
CA GLY A 21 16.32 -7.48 4.57
C GLY A 21 15.37 -6.43 3.98
N LEU A 22 15.83 -5.18 3.81
CA LEU A 22 15.05 -4.12 3.16
C LEU A 22 14.74 -4.45 1.70
N ALA A 23 15.74 -4.95 0.94
CA ALA A 23 15.53 -5.38 -0.43
C ALA A 23 14.50 -6.54 -0.52
N MET A 24 14.55 -7.50 0.41
CA MET A 24 13.57 -8.59 0.47
C MET A 24 12.16 -8.06 0.77
N ALA A 25 12.02 -7.16 1.76
CA ALA A 25 10.73 -6.56 2.11
C ALA A 25 10.12 -5.78 0.92
N PHE A 26 10.94 -5.01 0.21
CA PHE A 26 10.53 -4.30 -1.00
C PHE A 26 10.04 -5.27 -2.08
N ARG A 27 10.79 -6.34 -2.37
CA ARG A 27 10.37 -7.36 -3.36
C ARG A 27 9.07 -8.05 -2.95
N LEU A 28 8.90 -8.39 -1.67
CA LEU A 28 7.67 -8.99 -1.16
C LEU A 28 6.47 -8.04 -1.33
N MET A 29 6.65 -6.75 -1.08
CA MET A 29 5.62 -5.73 -1.28
C MET A 29 5.23 -5.61 -2.77
N MET A 30 6.21 -5.58 -3.68
CA MET A 30 5.97 -5.58 -5.12
C MET A 30 5.22 -6.84 -5.59
N SER A 31 5.60 -8.01 -5.10
CA SER A 31 4.88 -9.27 -5.41
C SER A 31 3.46 -9.28 -4.87
N ALA A 32 3.21 -8.65 -3.71
CA ALA A 32 1.87 -8.53 -3.14
C ALA A 32 1.01 -7.53 -3.92
N GLN A 33 1.60 -6.43 -4.41
CA GLN A 33 0.91 -5.39 -5.18
C GLN A 33 0.17 -5.95 -6.40
N ALA A 34 0.74 -6.93 -7.08
CA ALA A 34 0.10 -7.59 -8.23
C ALA A 34 -1.25 -8.26 -7.89
N LYS A 35 -1.49 -8.59 -6.62
CA LYS A 35 -2.72 -9.21 -6.14
C LYS A 35 -3.70 -8.22 -5.51
N TRP A 36 -3.34 -6.95 -5.39
CA TRP A 36 -4.24 -5.95 -4.82
C TRP A 36 -5.36 -5.62 -5.79
N ARG A 37 -6.56 -5.37 -5.24
CA ARG A 37 -7.68 -4.85 -6.03
C ARG A 37 -7.30 -3.44 -6.52
N LYS A 38 -7.45 -3.20 -7.82
CA LYS A 38 -7.26 -1.86 -8.41
C LYS A 38 -8.28 -0.89 -7.80
N LEU A 39 -7.88 0.36 -7.61
CA LEU A 39 -8.78 1.42 -7.19
C LEU A 39 -9.76 1.72 -8.32
N ASP A 40 -11.05 1.75 -8.00
CA ASP A 40 -12.07 2.24 -8.91
C ASP A 40 -11.97 3.78 -8.99
N GLY A 41 -12.14 4.36 -10.18
CA GLY A 41 -12.09 5.82 -10.35
C GLY A 41 -10.68 6.45 -10.33
N VAL A 42 -9.68 5.75 -10.88
CA VAL A 42 -8.27 6.22 -11.00
C VAL A 42 -8.15 7.64 -11.57
N SER A 43 -9.05 8.05 -12.46
CA SER A 43 -9.08 9.39 -13.06
C SER A 43 -9.21 10.53 -12.06
N ARG A 44 -9.75 10.25 -10.86
CA ARG A 44 -9.94 11.25 -9.79
C ARG A 44 -8.82 11.24 -8.74
N LEU A 45 -7.84 10.34 -8.86
CA LEU A 45 -6.67 10.34 -7.98
C LEU A 45 -5.93 11.68 -7.94
N PRO A 46 -5.73 12.41 -9.05
CA PRO A 46 -5.08 13.73 -8.99
C PRO A 46 -5.82 14.71 -8.10
N GLU A 47 -7.15 14.66 -8.09
CA GLU A 47 -8.02 15.53 -7.28
C GLU A 47 -7.88 15.22 -5.79
N ILE A 48 -7.80 13.92 -5.46
CA ILE A 48 -7.56 13.46 -4.07
C ILE A 48 -6.15 13.88 -3.61
N VAL A 49 -5.14 13.76 -4.47
CA VAL A 49 -3.76 14.18 -4.16
C VAL A 49 -3.66 15.69 -3.94
N GLN A 50 -4.49 16.48 -4.64
CA GLN A 50 -4.62 17.93 -4.44
C GLN A 50 -5.39 18.31 -3.17
N GLY A 51 -5.94 17.33 -2.44
CA GLY A 51 -6.69 17.55 -1.21
C GLY A 51 -8.15 17.94 -1.43
N ILE A 52 -8.71 17.74 -2.63
CA ILE A 52 -10.12 18.00 -2.90
C ILE A 52 -10.97 16.93 -2.20
N GLU A 53 -11.89 17.35 -1.34
CA GLU A 53 -12.81 16.45 -0.67
C GLU A 53 -13.83 15.89 -1.68
N ILE A 54 -13.83 14.57 -1.84
CA ILE A 54 -14.82 13.86 -2.66
C ILE A 54 -15.73 13.10 -1.69
N ARG A 55 -16.98 13.55 -1.57
CA ARG A 55 -18.00 12.88 -0.76
C ARG A 55 -19.00 12.21 -1.68
N ASP A 56 -19.19 10.90 -1.53
CA ASP A 56 -20.12 10.08 -2.32
C ASP A 56 -19.93 10.22 -3.85
N GLY A 57 -18.69 10.47 -4.30
CA GLY A 57 -18.36 10.64 -5.73
C GLY A 57 -18.59 12.05 -6.28
N ILE A 58 -19.01 13.01 -5.45
CA ILE A 58 -19.23 14.40 -5.82
C ILE A 58 -18.07 15.24 -5.26
N LYS A 59 -17.45 16.05 -6.12
CA LYS A 59 -16.41 17.00 -5.70
C LYS A 59 -17.05 18.07 -4.83
N GLN A 60 -16.56 18.25 -3.62
CA GLN A 60 -16.90 19.40 -2.82
C GLN A 60 -15.96 20.53 -3.26
N LEU A 61 -16.42 21.37 -4.18
CA LEU A 61 -15.81 22.68 -4.38
C LEU A 61 -15.99 23.39 -3.05
N GLN A 62 -14.89 23.65 -2.34
CA GLN A 62 -14.92 24.54 -1.19
C GLN A 62 -15.43 25.90 -1.68
N THR A 63 -16.73 26.15 -1.52
CA THR A 63 -17.25 27.51 -1.53
C THR A 63 -16.59 28.18 -0.33
N ALA A 64 -15.52 28.92 -0.58
CA ALA A 64 -15.04 29.93 0.36
C ALA A 64 -16.23 30.84 0.67
N ALA A 65 -16.70 30.78 1.92
CA ALA A 65 -17.60 31.78 2.50
C ALA A 65 -16.78 33.01 2.91
#